data_AF-A0AAD5DKA1-F1
#
_entry.id   AF-A0AAD5DKA1-F1
#
_cell.length_a   1.000
_cell.length_b   1.000
_cell.length_c   1.000
_cell.angle_alpha   90.00
_cell.angle_beta   90.00
_cell.angle_gamma   90.00
#
_symmetry.space_group_name_H-M   'P 1'
#
loop_
_entity.id
_entity.type
_entity.pdbx_description
1 polymer ?
#
loop_
_entity_poly.entity_id
_entity_poly.type
_entity_poly.pdbx_seq_one_letter_code
_entity_poly.pdbx_strand_id
1 'polypeptide(L)'
;MATRSLTLAVMAVLVACAAAELPTAAFKNEGGPTWLKGPTFSVAADGSVASMGFNHDGDYIVIAAGADNSTVLRGVYSSWECVEGKPGYYTALLTQTTTDEDGNVLKEETLCEYGVSDSKGNRYSQSADACPTETENEDRFFEPKGAPKRDAKSPCA
;
A
#
# COMPACT_ATOMS: atom_id res chain seq x y z
N MET A 1 47.14 1.39 -52.86
CA MET A 1 46.92 0.54 -51.68
C MET A 1 46.94 1.47 -50.48
N ALA A 2 46.00 1.51 -49.55
CA ALA A 2 44.71 0.87 -49.38
C ALA A 2 43.99 1.73 -48.30
N THR A 3 42.66 1.90 -48.42
CA THR A 3 41.64 1.80 -47.35
C THR A 3 41.94 2.33 -45.94
N ARG A 4 41.04 2.92 -45.15
CA ARG A 4 39.62 3.27 -45.20
C ARG A 4 39.36 3.96 -43.84
N SER A 5 38.35 4.82 -43.81
CA SER A 5 37.61 5.33 -42.66
C SER A 5 37.55 4.40 -41.43
N LEU A 6 37.51 4.97 -40.22
CA LEU A 6 36.44 4.62 -39.28
C LEU A 6 36.22 5.74 -38.25
N THR A 7 35.15 6.49 -38.50
CA THR A 7 34.37 7.27 -37.54
C THR A 7 33.89 6.32 -36.44
N LEU A 8 34.33 6.45 -35.19
CA LEU A 8 33.63 5.82 -34.06
C LEU A 8 32.73 6.87 -33.41
N ALA A 9 31.45 6.78 -33.76
CA ALA A 9 30.37 7.47 -33.10
C ALA A 9 30.24 6.95 -31.66
N VAL A 10 30.30 7.87 -30.70
CA VAL A 10 29.94 7.62 -29.31
C VAL A 10 28.42 7.42 -29.28
N MET A 11 27.97 6.16 -29.21
CA MET A 11 26.59 5.86 -28.84
C MET A 11 26.42 6.13 -27.34
N ALA A 12 25.86 7.30 -27.02
CA ALA A 12 25.28 7.54 -25.71
C ALA A 12 23.97 6.76 -25.61
N VAL A 13 23.99 5.65 -24.88
CA VAL A 13 22.78 4.91 -24.51
C VAL A 13 22.03 5.76 -23.49
N LEU A 14 21.02 6.50 -23.95
CA LEU A 14 19.98 7.03 -23.08
C LEU A 14 19.17 5.83 -22.57
N VAL A 15 19.49 5.35 -21.37
CA VAL A 15 18.56 4.55 -20.59
C VAL A 15 17.47 5.53 -20.14
N ALA A 16 16.40 5.64 -20.92
CA ALA A 16 15.17 6.23 -20.45
C ALA A 16 14.64 5.28 -19.37
N CYS A 17 14.97 5.56 -18.10
CA CYS A 17 14.17 5.05 -17.00
C CYS A 17 12.78 5.66 -17.21
N ALA A 18 11.86 4.89 -17.80
CA ALA A 18 10.45 5.18 -17.67
C ALA A 18 10.19 5.24 -16.17
N ALA A 19 9.90 6.43 -15.64
CA ALA A 19 9.39 6.53 -14.29
C ALA A 19 8.15 5.64 -14.25
N ALA A 20 8.13 4.67 -13.34
CA ALA A 20 6.91 3.93 -13.11
C ALA A 20 5.88 4.96 -12.63
N GLU A 21 4.79 5.09 -13.37
CA GLU A 21 3.67 5.95 -13.00
C GLU A 21 2.59 5.10 -12.34
N LEU A 22 1.67 5.74 -11.61
CA LEU A 22 0.48 5.08 -11.12
C LEU A 22 -0.30 4.42 -12.27
N PRO A 23 -0.83 3.20 -12.06
CA PRO A 23 -1.71 2.57 -13.03
C PRO A 23 -2.90 3.49 -13.34
N THR A 24 -3.11 3.76 -14.62
CA THR A 24 -4.28 4.52 -15.10
C THR A 24 -5.49 3.63 -15.38
N ALA A 25 -5.26 2.33 -15.55
CA ALA A 25 -6.29 1.32 -15.64
C ALA A 25 -6.58 0.73 -14.25
N ALA A 26 -7.86 0.41 -14.01
CA ALA A 26 -8.25 -0.33 -12.81
C ALA A 26 -7.63 -1.74 -12.83
N PHE A 27 -7.31 -2.25 -11.64
CA PHE A 27 -6.92 -3.64 -11.46
C PHE A 27 -8.10 -4.59 -11.67
N LYS A 28 -7.80 -5.89 -11.77
CA LYS A 28 -8.77 -6.93 -12.13
C LYS A 28 -10.06 -6.95 -11.30
N ASN A 29 -10.00 -6.66 -10.01
CA ASN A 29 -11.15 -6.72 -9.11
C ASN A 29 -11.54 -5.31 -8.65
N GLU A 30 -12.83 -5.01 -8.67
CA GLU A 30 -13.37 -3.73 -8.18
C GLU A 30 -13.42 -3.66 -6.65
N GLY A 31 -13.35 -2.44 -6.11
CA GLY A 31 -13.38 -2.17 -4.68
C GLY A 31 -12.09 -2.55 -3.97
N GLY A 32 -12.17 -2.87 -2.67
CA GLY A 32 -11.02 -3.25 -1.85
C GLY A 32 -10.90 -4.73 -1.55
N PRO A 33 -9.70 -5.18 -1.13
CA PRO A 33 -9.46 -6.52 -0.61
C PRO A 33 -10.39 -6.89 0.56
N THR A 34 -11.43 -7.69 0.31
CA THR A 34 -12.49 -7.98 1.31
C THR A 34 -12.05 -8.88 2.47
N TRP A 35 -10.86 -9.49 2.40
CA TRP A 35 -10.31 -10.28 3.51
C TRP A 35 -9.54 -9.42 4.51
N LEU A 36 -9.15 -8.19 4.15
CA LEU A 36 -8.57 -7.21 5.07
C LEU A 36 -9.70 -6.66 5.95
N LYS A 37 -10.08 -7.40 6.99
CA LYS A 37 -11.19 -7.04 7.87
C LYS A 37 -10.80 -7.08 9.33
N GLY A 38 -11.33 -6.12 10.07
CA GLY A 38 -11.23 -6.05 11.52
C GLY A 38 -10.25 -4.98 12.01
N PRO A 39 -10.12 -4.88 13.34
CA PRO A 39 -9.28 -3.87 13.98
C PRO A 39 -7.80 -4.18 13.82
N THR A 40 -7.02 -3.14 13.52
CA THR A 40 -5.57 -3.16 13.38
C THR A 40 -4.90 -2.14 14.29
N PHE A 41 -3.60 -2.30 14.52
CA PHE A 41 -2.76 -1.27 15.11
C PHE A 41 -1.34 -1.36 14.56
N SER A 42 -0.65 -0.23 14.49
CA SER A 42 0.79 -0.18 14.22
C SER A 42 1.56 0.17 15.48
N VAL A 43 2.83 -0.20 15.53
CA VAL A 43 3.73 0.12 16.65
C VAL A 43 4.86 1.02 16.17
N ALA A 44 5.17 2.04 16.96
CA ALA A 44 6.34 2.88 16.75
C ALA A 44 7.62 2.11 17.08
N ALA A 45 8.77 2.68 16.69
CA ALA A 45 10.09 2.10 16.97
C ALA A 45 10.38 1.94 18.47
N ASP A 46 9.77 2.76 19.33
CA ASP A 46 9.88 2.69 20.79
C ASP A 46 8.93 1.66 21.44
N GLY A 47 8.11 0.97 20.64
CA GLY A 47 7.14 -0.01 21.08
C GLY A 47 5.79 0.54 21.53
N SER A 48 5.59 1.86 21.50
CA SER A 48 4.28 2.47 21.73
C SER A 48 3.34 2.21 20.53
N VAL A 49 2.02 2.31 20.76
CA VAL A 49 1.04 2.23 19.66
C VAL A 49 1.09 3.53 18.87
N ALA A 50 1.46 3.47 17.60
CA ALA A 50 1.56 4.64 16.72
C ALA A 50 0.22 4.98 16.07
N SER A 51 -0.56 3.96 15.70
CA SER A 51 -1.88 4.15 15.14
C SER A 51 -2.80 2.97 15.46
N MET A 52 -4.11 3.24 15.41
CA MET A 52 -5.15 2.21 15.48
C MET A 52 -6.06 2.34 14.26
N GLY A 53 -6.43 1.21 13.68
CA GLY A 53 -7.21 1.15 12.46
C GLY A 53 -8.36 0.17 12.54
N PHE A 54 -9.27 0.31 11.57
CA PHE A 54 -10.32 -0.64 11.30
C PHE A 54 -10.53 -0.76 9.80
N ASN A 55 -10.36 -1.97 9.28
CA ASN A 55 -10.63 -2.28 7.88
C ASN A 55 -12.02 -2.92 7.79
N HIS A 56 -12.87 -2.40 6.90
CA HIS A 56 -14.23 -2.90 6.71
C HIS A 56 -14.70 -2.67 5.28
N ASP A 57 -15.35 -3.68 4.71
CA ASP A 57 -16.00 -3.64 3.40
C ASP A 57 -15.16 -3.02 2.27
N GLY A 58 -13.85 -3.29 2.30
CA GLY A 58 -12.94 -2.82 1.26
C GLY A 58 -12.51 -1.37 1.42
N ASP A 59 -12.69 -0.78 2.60
CA ASP A 59 -12.17 0.52 3.03
C ASP A 59 -11.37 0.36 4.34
N TYR A 60 -10.63 1.40 4.72
CA TYR A 60 -10.09 1.53 6.08
C TYR A 60 -10.29 2.92 6.65
N ILE A 61 -10.30 2.98 7.98
CA ILE A 61 -10.08 4.18 8.76
C ILE A 61 -8.96 3.92 9.76
N VAL A 62 -8.00 4.83 9.85
CA VAL A 62 -6.87 4.77 10.78
C VAL A 62 -6.80 6.10 11.52
N ILE A 63 -6.61 6.03 12.83
CA ILE A 63 -6.31 7.19 13.68
C ILE A 63 -4.84 7.10 14.04
N ALA A 64 -4.06 8.08 13.60
CA ALA A 64 -2.66 8.25 13.95
C ALA A 64 -2.56 9.38 14.98
N ALA A 65 -2.13 9.04 16.20
CA ALA A 65 -1.99 9.99 17.29
C ALA A 65 -0.51 10.28 17.52
N GLY A 66 -0.09 11.52 17.27
CA GLY A 66 1.21 12.05 17.65
C GLY A 66 1.12 12.84 18.96
N ALA A 67 2.29 13.12 19.56
CA ALA A 67 2.36 13.92 20.79
C ALA A 67 1.77 15.33 20.62
N ASP A 68 1.88 15.89 19.42
CA ASP A 68 1.50 17.27 19.13
C ASP A 68 0.26 17.42 18.25
N ASN A 69 -0.19 16.36 17.56
CA ASN A 69 -1.34 16.37 16.66
C ASN A 69 -1.91 14.96 16.46
N SER A 70 -3.21 14.87 16.26
CA SER A 70 -3.88 13.64 15.79
C SER A 70 -4.41 13.82 14.38
N THR A 71 -4.34 12.77 13.57
CA THR A 71 -4.91 12.74 12.23
C THR A 71 -5.76 11.49 12.02
N VAL A 72 -6.76 11.61 11.16
CA VAL A 72 -7.57 10.51 10.68
C VAL A 72 -7.24 10.28 9.21
N LEU A 73 -6.88 9.05 8.87
CA LEU A 73 -6.65 8.58 7.51
C LEU A 73 -7.83 7.71 7.12
N ARG A 74 -8.52 8.06 6.04
CA ARG A 74 -9.55 7.22 5.43
C ARG A 74 -9.08 6.77 4.05
N GLY A 75 -8.90 5.48 3.87
CA GLY A 75 -8.60 4.87 2.57
C GLY A 75 -9.83 4.22 1.96
N VAL A 76 -10.14 4.57 0.73
CA VAL A 76 -11.23 3.97 -0.06
C VAL A 76 -10.62 3.31 -1.28
N TYR A 77 -10.67 1.98 -1.33
CA TYR A 77 -10.07 1.23 -2.44
C TYR A 77 -10.98 1.24 -3.66
N SER A 78 -10.40 1.48 -4.83
CA SER A 78 -11.12 1.50 -6.11
C SER A 78 -10.98 0.17 -6.86
N SER A 79 -9.82 -0.47 -6.80
CA SER A 79 -9.57 -1.77 -7.42
C SER A 79 -8.37 -2.48 -6.81
N TRP A 80 -8.27 -3.80 -6.99
CA TRP A 80 -7.13 -4.60 -6.55
C TRP A 80 -6.93 -5.86 -7.41
N GLU A 81 -5.73 -6.45 -7.34
CA GLU A 81 -5.44 -7.77 -7.91
C GLU A 81 -4.34 -8.51 -7.15
N CYS A 82 -4.28 -9.83 -7.33
CA CYS A 82 -3.19 -10.64 -6.81
C CYS A 82 -1.93 -10.45 -7.66
N VAL A 83 -0.78 -10.45 -7.00
CA VAL A 83 0.51 -10.29 -7.68
C VAL A 83 0.92 -11.63 -8.30
N GLU A 84 1.08 -11.64 -9.62
CA GLU A 84 1.49 -12.85 -10.34
C GLU A 84 2.84 -13.38 -9.83
N GLY A 85 2.91 -14.70 -9.60
CA GLY A 85 4.12 -15.36 -9.13
C GLY A 85 4.48 -15.10 -7.66
N LYS A 86 3.65 -14.37 -6.89
CA LYS A 86 3.93 -14.09 -5.48
C LYS A 86 2.72 -14.35 -4.58
N PRO A 87 2.52 -15.61 -4.13
CA PRO A 87 1.38 -16.02 -3.32
C PRO A 87 1.18 -15.16 -2.06
N GLY A 88 -0.07 -14.79 -1.80
CA GLY A 88 -0.53 -13.98 -0.68
C GLY A 88 -0.44 -12.47 -0.91
N TYR A 89 0.32 -12.00 -1.90
CA TYR A 89 0.51 -10.58 -2.19
C TYR A 89 -0.58 -10.04 -3.12
N TYR A 90 -0.94 -8.79 -2.88
CA TYR A 90 -1.87 -8.02 -3.71
C TYR A 90 -1.30 -6.64 -4.02
N THR A 91 -1.81 -6.05 -5.09
CA THR A 91 -1.67 -4.63 -5.39
C THR A 91 -3.07 -4.02 -5.43
N ALA A 92 -3.24 -2.80 -4.95
CA ALA A 92 -4.51 -2.11 -4.95
C ALA A 92 -4.37 -0.61 -5.26
N LEU A 93 -5.39 -0.02 -5.85
CA LEU A 93 -5.53 1.42 -5.98
C LEU A 93 -6.54 1.90 -4.94
N LEU A 94 -6.22 3.02 -4.28
CA LEU A 94 -7.12 3.66 -3.33
C LEU A 94 -7.00 5.19 -3.40
N THR A 95 -8.02 5.87 -2.90
CA THR A 95 -7.93 7.27 -2.53
C THR A 95 -7.82 7.36 -1.01
N GLN A 96 -6.80 8.06 -0.51
CA GLN A 96 -6.63 8.34 0.90
C GLN A 96 -6.92 9.81 1.19
N THR A 97 -7.81 10.06 2.15
CA THR A 97 -8.07 11.38 2.71
C THR A 97 -7.46 11.45 4.10
N THR A 98 -6.66 12.48 4.35
CA THR A 98 -6.10 12.81 5.67
C THR A 98 -6.83 14.01 6.24
N THR A 99 -7.34 13.88 7.46
CA THR A 99 -8.10 14.91 8.16
C THR A 99 -7.43 15.22 9.50
N ASP A 100 -7.40 16.49 9.91
CA ASP A 100 -6.96 16.90 11.24
C ASP A 100 -8.03 16.66 12.33
N GLU A 101 -7.70 17.01 13.57
CA GLU A 101 -8.59 16.86 14.72
C GLU A 101 -9.84 17.77 14.68
N ASP A 102 -9.77 18.88 13.93
CA ASP A 102 -10.88 19.81 13.73
C ASP A 102 -11.82 19.37 12.58
N GLY A 103 -11.45 18.31 11.86
CA GLY A 103 -12.22 17.79 10.72
C GLY A 103 -11.86 18.43 9.38
N ASN A 104 -10.79 19.24 9.29
CA ASN A 104 -10.34 19.81 8.03
C ASN A 104 -9.55 18.77 7.22
N VAL A 105 -9.84 18.70 5.92
CA VAL A 105 -9.07 17.87 5.00
C VAL A 105 -7.71 18.53 4.77
N LEU A 106 -6.65 17.84 5.20
CA LEU A 106 -5.26 18.25 5.01
C LEU A 106 -4.72 17.81 3.65
N LYS A 107 -5.11 16.60 3.22
CA LYS A 107 -4.61 15.96 2.01
C LYS A 107 -5.62 14.97 1.47
N GLU A 108 -5.75 14.91 0.15
CA GLU A 108 -6.46 13.85 -0.56
C GLU A 108 -5.58 13.43 -1.74
N GLU A 109 -5.32 12.13 -1.86
CA GLU A 109 -4.42 11.60 -2.89
C GLU A 109 -4.82 10.19 -3.33
N THR A 110 -4.55 9.87 -4.59
CA THR A 110 -4.64 8.51 -5.10
C THR A 110 -3.31 7.80 -4.86
N LEU A 111 -3.37 6.60 -4.30
CA LEU A 111 -2.22 5.78 -3.95
C LEU A 111 -2.34 4.42 -4.61
N CYS A 112 -1.20 3.87 -5.00
CA CYS A 112 -1.08 2.44 -5.20
C CYS A 112 -0.50 1.79 -3.94
N GLU A 113 -1.21 0.80 -3.42
CA GLU A 113 -0.80 -0.03 -2.30
C GLU A 113 -0.27 -1.36 -2.82
N TYR A 114 0.81 -1.82 -2.20
CA TYR A 114 1.33 -3.17 -2.33
C TYR A 114 1.30 -3.83 -0.96
N GLY A 115 0.66 -4.99 -0.83
CA GLY A 115 0.46 -5.58 0.48
C GLY A 115 0.43 -7.10 0.51
N VAL A 116 0.55 -7.63 1.72
CA VAL A 116 0.37 -9.05 2.07
C VAL A 116 -0.30 -9.14 3.42
N SER A 117 -1.23 -10.08 3.55
CA SER A 117 -1.98 -10.34 4.79
C SER A 117 -1.74 -11.77 5.22
N ASP A 118 -1.46 -11.96 6.51
CA ASP A 118 -1.38 -13.28 7.13
C ASP A 118 -2.16 -13.30 8.45
N SER A 119 -2.07 -14.38 9.23
CA SER A 119 -2.80 -14.49 10.50
C SER A 119 -2.43 -13.44 11.54
N LYS A 120 -1.25 -12.81 11.45
CA LYS A 120 -0.74 -11.88 12.48
C LYS A 120 -1.05 -10.42 12.15
N GLY A 121 -1.19 -10.10 10.87
CA GLY A 121 -1.34 -8.72 10.43
C GLY A 121 -1.30 -8.53 8.93
N ASN A 122 -1.19 -7.27 8.53
CA ASN A 122 -0.97 -6.80 7.18
C ASN A 122 0.38 -6.10 7.11
N ARG A 123 1.17 -6.44 6.08
CA ARG A 123 2.33 -5.65 5.71
C ARG A 123 2.05 -4.96 4.38
N TYR A 124 2.38 -3.69 4.27
CA TYR A 124 2.05 -2.91 3.08
C TYR A 124 2.99 -1.73 2.85
N SER A 125 2.95 -1.20 1.64
CA SER A 125 3.52 0.09 1.26
C SER A 125 2.55 0.82 0.35
N GLN A 126 2.51 2.14 0.44
CA GLN A 126 1.69 2.99 -0.41
C GLN A 126 2.55 4.05 -1.07
N SER A 127 2.24 4.41 -2.31
CA SER A 127 2.90 5.52 -3.01
C SER A 127 1.95 6.19 -3.99
N ALA A 128 2.10 7.51 -4.12
CA ALA A 128 1.38 8.35 -5.08
C ALA A 128 2.07 8.41 -6.44
N ASP A 129 3.31 7.90 -6.55
CA ASP A 129 4.11 8.01 -7.76
C ASP A 129 4.05 6.73 -8.60
N ALA A 130 4.19 5.57 -7.95
CA ALA A 130 4.26 4.25 -8.58
C ALA A 130 3.74 3.17 -7.65
N CYS A 131 3.31 2.02 -8.18
CA CYS A 131 3.03 0.86 -7.34
C CYS A 131 4.30 0.32 -6.67
N PRO A 132 4.36 0.27 -5.32
CA PRO A 132 5.47 -0.35 -4.63
C PRO A 132 5.59 -1.84 -4.98
N THR A 133 6.76 -2.42 -4.73
CA THR A 133 7.02 -3.86 -4.95
C THR A 133 7.49 -4.58 -3.68
N GLU A 134 7.64 -3.82 -2.61
CA GLU A 134 8.06 -4.25 -1.28
C GLU A 134 7.14 -3.61 -0.24
N THR A 135 7.12 -4.19 0.97
CA THR A 135 6.30 -3.73 2.10
C THR A 135 7.20 -3.11 3.17
N GLU A 136 6.82 -1.93 3.67
CA GLU A 136 7.61 -1.17 4.67
C GLU A 136 6.84 -0.96 5.97
N ASN A 137 5.51 -0.97 5.92
CA ASN A 137 4.64 -0.79 7.06
C ASN A 137 4.08 -2.14 7.53
N GLU A 138 3.79 -2.23 8.83
CA GLU A 138 3.15 -3.39 9.44
C GLU A 138 2.02 -2.95 10.37
N ASP A 139 0.81 -3.40 10.04
CA ASP A 139 -0.36 -3.33 10.90
C ASP A 139 -0.64 -4.70 11.48
N ARG A 140 -0.80 -4.78 12.79
CA ARG A 140 -1.09 -6.02 13.52
C ARG A 140 -2.57 -6.12 13.81
N PHE A 141 -3.12 -7.33 13.75
CA PHE A 141 -4.49 -7.55 14.18
C PHE A 141 -4.60 -7.58 15.70
N PHE A 142 -5.72 -7.05 16.21
CA PHE A 142 -6.08 -7.26 17.60
C PHE A 142 -6.55 -8.71 17.81
N GLU A 143 -5.66 -9.54 18.36
CA GLU A 143 -5.96 -10.93 18.71
C GLU A 143 -5.73 -11.21 20.22
N PRO A 144 -6.51 -10.61 21.14
CA PRO A 144 -6.42 -10.96 22.54
C PRO A 144 -6.80 -12.42 22.75
N LYS A 145 -6.27 -13.04 23.82
CA LYS A 145 -6.56 -14.44 24.15
C LYS A 145 -8.08 -14.67 24.25
N GLY A 146 -8.59 -15.57 23.41
CA GLY A 146 -10.02 -15.90 23.35
C GLY A 146 -10.82 -15.12 22.31
N ALA A 147 -10.20 -14.16 21.60
CA ALA A 147 -10.82 -13.56 20.43
C ALA A 147 -11.12 -14.62 19.35
N PRO A 148 -12.22 -14.46 18.58
CA PRO A 148 -12.44 -15.26 17.39
C PRO A 148 -11.22 -15.17 16.48
N LYS A 149 -10.68 -16.32 16.07
CA LYS A 149 -9.62 -16.35 15.07
C LYS A 149 -10.17 -15.81 13.76
N ARG A 150 -9.44 -14.91 13.13
CA ARG A 150 -9.79 -14.44 11.80
C ARG A 150 -9.62 -15.59 10.81
N ASP A 151 -10.64 -15.86 10.00
CA ASP A 151 -10.52 -16.72 8.81
C ASP A 151 -9.86 -15.91 7.69
N ALA A 152 -8.59 -15.57 7.86
CA ALA A 152 -7.81 -14.78 6.91
C ALA A 152 -7.35 -15.68 5.75
N LYS A 153 -8.29 -16.16 4.93
CA LYS A 153 -7.95 -16.80 3.66
C LYS A 153 -7.83 -15.73 2.58
N SER A 154 -6.60 -15.28 2.36
CA SER A 154 -6.31 -14.43 1.20
C SER A 154 -6.64 -15.22 -0.09
N PRO A 155 -7.40 -14.64 -1.03
CA PRO A 155 -7.64 -15.26 -2.34
C PRO A 155 -6.39 -15.25 -3.23
N CYS A 156 -5.32 -14.58 -2.79
CA CYS A 156 -4.04 -14.56 -3.50
C CYS A 156 -3.09 -15.69 -3.09
N ALA A 157 -3.50 -16.56 -2.16
CA ALA A 157 -2.72 -17.72 -1.70
C ALA A 157 -2.63 -18.83 -2.75
#